data_AF-A0A8T8S997-F1
#
_entry.id   AF-A0A8T8S997-F1
#
_cell.length_a   1.000
_cell.length_b   1.000
_cell.length_c   1.000
_cell.angle_alpha   90.00
_cell.angle_beta   90.00
_cell.angle_gamma   90.00
#
_symmetry.space_group_name_H-M   'P 1'
#
loop_
_entity.id
_entity.type
_entity.pdbx_description
1 polymer ?
#
loop_
_entity_poly.entity_id
_entity_poly.type
_entity_poly.pdbx_seq_one_letter_code
_entity_poly.pdbx_strand_id
1 'polypeptide(L)'
;RAEREAADKPLIAATLSNPLSVYLARIQGKSLGLYAEIFVMDQNGLNVGQSSITSDFWQGDEDKFQKTYDVSDDAMFVDAPEWDDEAKIWRNQVSFTLLDASKKKIGAVTVEINLTELERRQLAAS
;
A
#
# COMPACT_ATOMS: atom_id res chain seq x y z
N ARG A 1 13.88 -13.73 14.40
CA ARG A 1 12.77 -14.73 14.39
C ARG A 1 12.03 -14.84 15.74
N ALA A 2 12.49 -14.23 16.83
CA ALA A 2 11.73 -14.11 18.09
C ALA A 2 11.02 -12.75 18.27
N GLU A 3 11.30 -11.76 17.41
CA GLU A 3 10.67 -10.42 17.46
C GLU A 3 9.37 -10.31 16.64
N ARG A 4 8.97 -11.36 15.89
CA ARG A 4 7.77 -11.31 15.03
C ARG A 4 6.45 -11.55 15.78
N GLU A 5 6.50 -12.03 17.01
CA GLU A 5 5.30 -12.38 17.81
C GLU A 5 5.06 -11.42 18.98
N ALA A 6 5.88 -10.38 19.14
CA ALA A 6 5.60 -9.35 20.13
C ALA A 6 4.44 -8.49 19.62
N ALA A 7 3.29 -8.61 20.29
CA ALA A 7 2.12 -7.76 20.14
C ALA A 7 2.42 -6.31 20.59
N ASP A 8 3.39 -5.66 19.97
CA ASP A 8 3.81 -4.30 20.28
C ASP A 8 2.85 -3.29 19.63
N LYS A 9 1.74 -3.13 20.34
CA LYS A 9 0.73 -2.08 20.19
C LYS A 9 1.26 -0.62 20.15
N PRO A 10 2.48 -0.25 20.59
CA PRO A 10 2.97 1.14 20.44
C PRO A 10 3.27 1.56 18.99
N LEU A 11 3.76 0.65 18.14
CA LEU A 11 4.06 0.95 16.73
C LEU A 11 2.78 1.21 15.92
N ILE A 12 1.72 0.44 16.21
CA ILE A 12 0.39 0.55 15.57
C ILE A 12 -0.16 1.97 15.66
N ALA A 13 -0.09 2.59 16.85
CA ALA A 13 -0.59 3.95 17.06
C ALA A 13 0.26 5.02 16.37
N ALA A 14 1.59 4.82 16.33
CA ALA A 14 2.51 5.73 15.66
C ALA A 14 2.31 5.73 14.14
N THR A 15 2.01 4.59 13.52
CA THR A 15 1.79 4.52 12.07
C THR A 15 0.47 5.16 11.65
N LEU A 16 -0.63 4.96 12.40
CA LEU A 16 -1.95 5.49 12.03
C LEU A 16 -2.11 7.01 12.22
N SER A 17 -1.34 7.61 13.13
CA SER A 17 -1.45 9.04 13.48
C SER A 17 -0.33 9.92 12.93
N ASN A 18 0.57 9.37 12.11
CA ASN A 18 1.67 10.14 11.54
C ASN A 18 1.23 11.02 10.34
N PRO A 19 2.00 12.08 10.02
CA PRO A 19 1.68 12.98 8.91
C PRO A 19 1.56 12.28 7.54
N LEU A 20 2.31 11.21 7.31
CA LEU A 20 2.25 10.44 6.06
C LEU A 20 0.90 9.72 5.94
N SER A 21 0.45 9.01 6.98
CA SER A 21 -0.87 8.35 6.98
C SER A 21 -2.02 9.34 6.81
N VAL A 22 -1.96 10.50 7.46
CA VAL A 22 -2.94 11.57 7.25
C VAL A 22 -2.94 12.05 5.80
N TYR A 23 -1.76 12.18 5.18
CA TYR A 23 -1.64 12.55 3.77
C TYR A 23 -2.23 11.48 2.84
N LEU A 24 -1.90 10.20 3.08
CA LEU A 24 -2.41 9.07 2.29
C LEU A 24 -3.93 8.92 2.41
N ALA A 25 -4.49 9.04 3.61
CA ALA A 25 -5.93 9.04 3.84
C ALA A 25 -6.65 10.17 3.06
N ARG A 26 -6.03 11.35 2.95
CA ARG A 26 -6.56 12.44 2.11
C ARG A 26 -6.51 12.11 0.62
N ILE A 27 -5.47 11.43 0.14
CA ILE A 27 -5.40 10.98 -1.25
C ILE A 27 -6.51 9.96 -1.51
N GLN A 28 -6.64 8.94 -0.65
CA GLN A 28 -7.69 7.93 -0.75
C GLN A 28 -9.08 8.59 -0.77
N GLY A 29 -9.38 9.50 0.17
CA GLY A 29 -10.65 10.22 0.22
C GLY A 29 -10.96 11.04 -1.04
N LYS A 30 -9.94 11.69 -1.64
CA LYS A 30 -10.09 12.44 -2.90
C LYS A 30 -10.29 11.55 -4.12
N SER A 31 -9.93 10.27 -4.05
CA SER A 31 -10.09 9.32 -5.16
C SER A 31 -11.55 8.96 -5.43
N LEU A 32 -12.48 9.32 -4.52
CA LEU A 32 -13.90 9.01 -4.59
C LEU A 32 -14.17 7.50 -4.75
N GLY A 33 -13.43 6.67 -4.00
CA GLY A 33 -13.60 5.22 -3.98
C GLY A 33 -12.79 4.44 -5.01
N LEU A 34 -11.96 5.11 -5.83
CA LEU A 34 -11.07 4.42 -6.78
C LEU A 34 -9.88 3.75 -6.08
N TYR A 35 -9.33 4.38 -5.05
CA TYR A 35 -8.27 3.78 -4.23
C TYR A 35 -8.90 3.15 -3.00
N ALA A 36 -8.74 1.83 -2.87
CA ALA A 36 -9.21 1.04 -1.74
C ALA A 36 -8.28 1.19 -0.54
N GLU A 37 -6.97 1.16 -0.77
CA GLU A 37 -5.93 1.35 0.24
C GLU A 37 -4.66 1.93 -0.39
N ILE A 38 -3.88 2.67 0.39
CA ILE A 38 -2.53 3.09 0.03
C ILE A 38 -1.64 2.87 1.25
N PHE A 39 -0.51 2.20 1.08
CA PHE A 39 0.47 2.06 2.16
C PHE A 39 1.90 2.15 1.66
N VAL A 40 2.77 2.56 2.57
CA VAL A 40 4.19 2.82 2.36
C VAL A 40 4.99 1.98 3.34
N MET A 41 5.99 1.30 2.81
CA MET A 41 6.93 0.47 3.56
C MET A 41 8.32 1.11 3.54
N ASP A 42 9.08 0.96 4.61
CA ASP A 42 10.50 1.31 4.64
C ASP A 42 11.37 0.25 3.95
N GLN A 43 12.69 0.46 3.95
CA GLN A 43 13.69 -0.46 3.41
C GLN A 43 13.72 -1.87 4.03
N ASN A 44 13.02 -2.10 5.14
CA ASN A 44 12.91 -3.40 5.82
C ASN A 44 11.54 -4.07 5.59
N GLY A 45 10.68 -3.44 4.78
CA GLY A 45 9.30 -3.87 4.57
C GLY A 45 8.35 -3.48 5.71
N LEU A 46 8.76 -2.64 6.66
CA LEU A 46 7.89 -2.21 7.75
C LEU A 46 6.95 -1.10 7.27
N ASN A 47 5.66 -1.21 7.56
CA ASN A 47 4.69 -0.18 7.27
C ASN A 47 4.99 1.10 8.07
N VAL A 48 5.28 2.18 7.35
CA VAL A 48 5.58 3.52 7.90
C VAL A 48 4.50 4.55 7.58
N GLY A 49 3.47 4.18 6.82
CA GLY A 49 2.32 5.02 6.57
C GLY A 49 1.24 4.29 5.78
N GLN A 50 -0.02 4.53 6.11
CA GLN A 50 -1.16 3.84 5.51
C GLN A 50 -2.41 4.74 5.45
N SER A 51 -3.28 4.51 4.47
CA SER A 51 -4.54 5.24 4.33
C SER A 51 -5.70 4.56 5.03
N SER A 52 -5.62 3.24 5.24
CA SER A 52 -6.63 2.41 5.90
C SER A 52 -5.98 1.54 6.99
N ILE A 53 -6.79 1.01 7.91
CA ILE A 53 -6.29 0.19 9.03
C ILE A 53 -5.98 -1.21 8.51
N THR A 54 -4.79 -1.72 8.81
CA THR A 54 -4.37 -3.09 8.53
C THR A 54 -4.03 -3.83 9.83
N SER A 55 -4.18 -5.15 9.82
CA SER A 55 -3.71 -6.05 10.87
C SER A 55 -2.24 -6.46 10.68
N ASP A 56 -1.69 -6.26 9.48
CA ASP A 56 -0.34 -6.69 9.14
C ASP A 56 0.58 -5.48 8.82
N PHE A 57 1.55 -5.26 9.70
CA PHE A 57 2.48 -4.12 9.61
C PHE A 57 3.80 -4.48 8.97
N TRP A 58 4.10 -5.77 8.77
CA TRP A 58 5.36 -6.20 8.19
C TRP A 58 5.10 -6.88 6.86
N GLN A 59 5.56 -6.25 5.78
CA GLN A 59 5.25 -6.59 4.40
C GLN A 59 6.51 -7.03 3.62
N GLY A 60 7.61 -7.29 4.32
CA GLY A 60 8.92 -7.55 3.69
C GLY A 60 9.03 -8.92 3.00
N ASP A 61 8.14 -9.85 3.33
CA ASP A 61 7.99 -11.12 2.62
C ASP A 61 6.95 -11.11 1.50
N GLU A 62 6.20 -10.03 1.36
CA GLU A 62 5.15 -9.91 0.35
C GLU A 62 5.72 -9.58 -1.04
N ASP A 63 5.06 -10.09 -2.09
CA ASP A 63 5.47 -9.91 -3.48
C ASP A 63 5.61 -8.45 -3.89
N LYS A 64 4.69 -7.59 -3.44
CA LYS A 64 4.73 -6.13 -3.63
C LYS A 64 6.02 -5.49 -3.15
N PHE A 65 6.68 -6.03 -2.13
CA PHE A 65 7.97 -5.54 -1.65
C PHE A 65 9.12 -6.20 -2.42
N GLN A 66 9.12 -7.54 -2.48
CA GLN A 66 10.19 -8.32 -3.10
C GLN A 66 10.34 -8.07 -4.61
N LYS A 67 9.25 -7.74 -5.29
CA LYS A 67 9.23 -7.46 -6.74
C LYS A 67 9.39 -5.97 -7.08
N THR A 68 9.51 -5.11 -6.06
CA THR A 68 9.77 -3.67 -6.26
C THR A 68 11.10 -3.26 -5.64
N TYR A 69 11.11 -2.99 -4.33
CA TYR A 69 12.27 -2.45 -3.60
C TYR A 69 13.53 -3.30 -3.79
N ASP A 70 13.38 -4.63 -3.79
CA ASP A 70 14.50 -5.57 -3.93
C ASP A 70 15.00 -5.73 -5.37
N VAL A 71 14.25 -5.26 -6.38
CA VAL A 71 14.55 -5.46 -7.80
C VAL A 71 15.34 -4.29 -8.38
N SER A 72 14.72 -3.10 -8.49
CA SER A 72 15.34 -1.91 -9.10
C SER A 72 14.78 -0.61 -8.53
N ASP A 73 15.41 0.51 -8.89
CA ASP A 73 15.01 1.86 -8.51
C ASP A 73 13.77 2.36 -9.29
N ASP A 74 13.48 1.77 -10.45
CA ASP A 74 12.33 2.06 -11.31
C ASP A 74 11.28 0.93 -11.35
N ALA A 75 11.44 -0.11 -10.51
CA ALA A 75 10.56 -1.26 -10.50
C ALA A 75 9.10 -0.85 -10.23
N MET A 76 8.22 -1.35 -11.09
CA MET A 76 6.77 -1.34 -10.90
C MET A 76 6.28 -2.78 -10.93
N PHE A 77 5.44 -3.13 -9.96
CA PHE A 77 4.79 -4.43 -9.89
C PHE A 77 3.27 -4.24 -9.89
N VAL A 78 2.58 -4.98 -10.74
CA VAL A 78 1.11 -5.05 -10.76
C VAL A 78 0.76 -6.48 -10.40
N ASP A 79 0.04 -6.66 -9.30
CA ASP A 79 -0.34 -7.99 -8.84
C ASP A 79 -1.51 -8.55 -9.64
N ALA A 80 -1.88 -9.80 -9.39
CA ALA A 80 -3.13 -10.36 -9.90
C ALA A 80 -4.35 -9.63 -9.28
N PRO A 81 -5.45 -9.48 -10.02
CA PRO A 81 -6.72 -9.06 -9.43
C PRO A 81 -7.23 -10.09 -8.41
N GLU A 82 -7.76 -9.61 -7.29
CA GLU A 82 -8.33 -10.43 -6.22
C GLU A 82 -9.72 -9.94 -5.83
N TRP A 83 -10.59 -10.88 -5.45
CA TRP A 83 -11.93 -10.57 -4.96
C TRP A 83 -11.90 -10.25 -3.46
N ASP A 84 -12.39 -9.08 -3.08
CA ASP A 84 -12.69 -8.74 -1.70
C ASP A 84 -14.09 -9.23 -1.33
N ASP A 85 -14.18 -10.26 -0.49
CA ASP A 85 -15.48 -10.74 -0.06
C ASP A 85 -16.19 -9.83 0.95
N GLU A 86 -15.46 -8.99 1.69
CA GLU A 86 -16.07 -8.06 2.64
C GLU A 86 -16.62 -6.84 1.92
N ALA A 87 -15.80 -6.19 1.09
CA ALA A 87 -16.19 -5.00 0.35
C ALA A 87 -17.00 -5.31 -0.94
N LYS A 88 -17.05 -6.58 -1.36
CA LYS A 88 -17.73 -7.05 -2.59
C LYS A 88 -17.24 -6.33 -3.85
N ILE A 89 -15.93 -6.16 -3.96
CA ILE A 89 -15.27 -5.52 -5.09
C ILE A 89 -14.08 -6.35 -5.57
N TRP A 90 -13.75 -6.20 -6.85
CA TRP A 90 -12.45 -6.63 -7.36
C TRP A 90 -11.38 -5.59 -7.03
N ARG A 91 -10.24 -6.04 -6.52
CA ARG A 91 -9.10 -5.20 -6.16
C ARG A 91 -7.87 -5.62 -6.93
N ASN A 92 -6.96 -4.68 -7.14
CA ASN A 92 -5.65 -4.92 -7.71
C ASN A 92 -4.63 -4.06 -6.98
N GLN A 93 -3.41 -4.56 -6.82
CA GLN A 93 -2.32 -3.82 -6.20
C GLN A 93 -1.31 -3.39 -7.26
N VAL A 94 -0.93 -2.11 -7.20
CA VAL A 94 0.16 -1.55 -7.98
C VAL A 94 1.20 -0.99 -7.03
N SER A 95 2.43 -1.48 -7.15
CA SER A 95 3.53 -1.17 -6.25
C SER A 95 4.71 -0.58 -6.99
N PHE A 96 5.43 0.32 -6.32
CA PHE A 96 6.58 1.04 -6.87
C PHE A 96 7.70 1.18 -5.85
N THR A 97 8.95 1.14 -6.30
CA THR A 97 10.10 1.54 -5.47
C THR A 97 10.04 3.03 -5.15
N LEU A 98 10.29 3.39 -3.88
CA LEU A 98 10.44 4.77 -3.43
C LEU A 98 11.91 5.16 -3.36
N LEU A 99 12.22 6.33 -3.92
CA LEU A 99 13.53 6.95 -3.89
C LEU A 99 13.50 8.25 -3.09
N ASP A 100 14.58 8.54 -2.37
CA ASP A 100 14.80 9.87 -1.80
C ASP A 100 15.26 10.88 -2.87
N ALA A 101 15.46 12.14 -2.45
CA ALA A 101 15.93 13.21 -3.33
C ALA A 101 17.32 12.94 -3.95
N SER A 102 18.12 12.07 -3.34
CA SER A 102 19.45 11.65 -3.79
C SER A 102 19.41 10.40 -4.66
N LYS A 103 18.22 9.91 -5.06
CA LYS A 103 18.00 8.67 -5.81
C LYS A 103 18.37 7.39 -5.04
N LYS A 104 18.47 7.45 -3.71
CA LYS A 104 18.65 6.25 -2.90
C LYS A 104 17.29 5.57 -2.68
N LYS A 105 17.22 4.25 -2.83
CA LYS A 105 16.04 3.45 -2.48
C LYS A 105 15.78 3.54 -0.97
N ILE A 106 14.55 3.92 -0.59
CA ILE A 106 14.14 4.10 0.81
C ILE A 106 12.98 3.19 1.22
N GLY A 107 12.36 2.49 0.28
CA GLY A 107 11.26 1.57 0.54
C GLY A 107 10.38 1.37 -0.69
N ALA A 108 9.12 1.02 -0.47
CA ALA A 108 8.14 0.83 -1.53
C ALA A 108 6.78 1.43 -1.14
N VAL A 109 5.99 1.81 -2.15
CA VAL A 109 4.59 2.19 -1.99
C VAL A 109 3.72 1.19 -2.73
N THR A 110 2.55 0.87 -2.16
CA THR A 110 1.51 0.11 -2.83
C THR A 110 0.21 0.90 -2.82
N VAL A 111 -0.44 0.92 -3.98
CA VAL A 111 -1.77 1.49 -4.17
C VAL A 111 -2.70 0.35 -4.56
N GLU A 112 -3.72 0.13 -3.76
CA GLU A 112 -4.78 -0.81 -4.07
C GLU A 112 -5.92 -0.09 -4.80
N ILE A 113 -6.25 -0.59 -6.00
CA ILE A 113 -7.23 -0.02 -6.91
C ILE A 113 -8.51 -0.85 -6.85
N ASN A 114 -9.65 -0.19 -6.64
CA ASN A 114 -10.97 -0.79 -6.79
C ASN A 114 -11.32 -0.90 -8.28
N LEU A 115 -11.14 -2.10 -8.84
CA LEU A 115 -11.41 -2.39 -10.25
C LEU A 115 -12.90 -2.31 -10.58
N THR A 116 -13.79 -2.65 -9.63
CA THR A 116 -15.24 -2.54 -9.82
C THR A 116 -15.66 -1.06 -10.01
N GLU A 117 -15.11 -0.15 -9.21
CA GLU A 117 -15.36 1.29 -9.38
C GLU A 117 -14.71 1.83 -10.66
N LEU A 118 -13.51 1.34 -11.01
CA LEU A 118 -12.85 1.71 -12.26
C LEU A 118 -13.69 1.33 -13.48
N GLU A 119 -14.20 0.11 -13.54
CA GLU A 119 -15.09 -0.38 -14.60
C GLU A 119 -16.35 0.48 -14.69
N ARG A 120 -17.00 0.75 -13.55
CA ARG A 120 -18.20 1.61 -13.50
C ARG A 120 -17.93 2.99 -14.11
N ARG A 121 -16.77 3.60 -13.83
CA ARG A 121 -16.39 4.91 -14.40
C ARG A 121 -16.15 4.84 -15.90
N GLN A 122 -15.50 3.77 -16.37
CA GLN A 122 -15.25 3.57 -17.81
C GLN A 122 -16.57 3.45 -18.59
N LEU A 123 -17.52 2.67 -18.08
CA LEU A 123 -18.85 2.51 -18.69
C LEU A 123 -19.67 3.81 -18.68
N ALA A 124 -19.49 4.67 -17.68
CA ALA A 124 -20.17 5.97 -17.63
C ALA A 124 -19.55 7.01 -18.58
N ALA A 125 -18.32 6.80 -19.02
CA ALA A 125 -17.58 7.70 -19.91
C ALA A 125 -17.68 7.32 -21.40
N SER A 126 -18.18 6.11 -21.70
CA SER A 126 -18.48 5.63 -23.05
C SER A 126 -19.88 6.03 -23.50
#